data_AF-A0A097AR28-F1
#
_entry.id   AF-A0A097AR28-F1
#
_cell.length_a   1.000
_cell.length_b   1.000
_cell.length_c   1.000
_cell.angle_alpha   90.00
_cell.angle_beta   90.00
_cell.angle_gamma   90.00
#
_symmetry.space_group_name_H-M   'P 1'
#
loop_
_entity.id
_entity.type
_entity.pdbx_description
1 polymer ?
#
loop_
_entity_poly.entity_id
_entity_poly.type
_entity_poly.pdbx_seq_one_letter_code
_entity_poly.pdbx_strand_id
1 'polypeptide(L)'
;MNAYPDNISWAEVDEKGNLISYGSIPMPELASGNSDKREYFRWQYAHEIVKIAKEKRKAIVIEKLDIKNKGEKGDFSGKKSRRIRHNFSYKSLLKKIKILAKKEGIEVIEVNPSYTSIIGMLKYAPQYMITKDIAAAYVIARRGLGREEKIPDNYIKFLNALTIDKLEELKKHVKKTVRNKQLKKKHLKEINKAIEFLQSLESEPGRVLKPLDGTSFSAHDFWQVLKVAVVTPLSPEKVPRDFSALKKLLIQGKWGDP
;
A
#
# COMPACT_ATOMS: atom_id res chain seq x y z
N MET A 1 -2.28 8.56 -0.31
CA MET A 1 -0.87 8.92 -0.52
C MET A 1 -0.58 10.19 0.25
N ASN A 2 0.51 10.22 1.01
CA ASN A 2 1.05 11.47 1.56
C ASN A 2 1.45 12.36 0.38
N ALA A 3 1.05 13.64 0.40
CA ALA A 3 1.36 14.58 -0.67
C ALA A 3 2.86 14.87 -0.81
N TYR A 4 3.63 14.60 0.26
CA TYR A 4 5.07 14.67 0.33
C TYR A 4 5.52 13.41 1.07
N PRO A 5 6.02 12.38 0.38
CA PRO A 5 6.64 11.26 1.07
C PRO A 5 7.95 11.76 1.72
N ASP A 6 8.16 11.43 2.99
CA ASP A 6 9.36 11.84 3.73
C ASP A 6 10.60 11.01 3.34
N ASN A 7 10.39 9.92 2.58
CA ASN A 7 11.42 9.03 2.07
C ASN A 7 10.98 8.30 0.79
N ILE A 8 11.94 7.67 0.10
CA ILE A 8 11.71 6.72 -1.00
C ILE A 8 12.13 5.35 -0.49
N SER A 9 11.17 4.43 -0.37
CA SER A 9 11.48 3.05 -0.02
C SER A 9 11.73 2.23 -1.28
N TRP A 10 12.73 1.35 -1.26
CA TRP A 10 13.06 0.44 -2.36
C TRP A 10 13.24 -0.98 -1.81
N ALA A 11 13.00 -1.96 -2.69
CA ALA A 11 13.20 -3.37 -2.40
C ALA A 11 13.81 -4.05 -3.62
N GLU A 12 14.77 -4.93 -3.37
CA GLU A 12 15.45 -5.75 -4.36
C GLU A 12 14.91 -7.17 -4.30
N VAL A 13 14.63 -7.76 -5.46
CA VAL A 13 14.15 -9.12 -5.58
C VAL A 13 15.04 -10.00 -6.45
N ASP A 14 15.04 -11.30 -6.21
CA ASP A 14 15.62 -12.30 -7.11
C ASP A 14 14.68 -12.60 -8.30
N GLU A 15 15.12 -13.46 -9.23
CA GLU A 15 14.34 -13.91 -10.39
C GLU A 15 13.03 -14.63 -9.99
N LYS A 16 13.01 -15.23 -8.79
CA LYS A 16 11.84 -15.90 -8.21
C LYS A 16 10.92 -14.91 -7.46
N GLY A 17 11.28 -13.64 -7.37
CA GLY A 17 10.56 -12.60 -6.65
C GLY A 17 10.78 -12.61 -5.13
N ASN A 18 11.75 -13.37 -4.61
CA ASN A 18 12.09 -13.36 -3.19
C ASN A 18 12.84 -12.08 -2.83
N LEU A 19 12.62 -11.56 -1.62
CA LEU A 19 13.29 -10.36 -1.13
C LEU A 19 14.78 -10.64 -0.89
N ILE A 20 15.66 -9.87 -1.53
CA ILE A 20 17.12 -9.95 -1.35
C ILE A 20 17.59 -8.88 -0.37
N SER A 21 17.24 -7.63 -0.65
CA SER A 21 17.64 -6.48 0.15
C SER A 21 16.61 -5.37 0.02
N TYR A 22 16.68 -4.39 0.90
CA TYR A 22 15.78 -3.25 0.88
C TYR A 22 16.43 -2.05 1.55
N GLY A 23 15.87 -0.87 1.32
CA GLY A 23 16.32 0.34 1.96
C GLY A 23 15.33 1.49 1.81
N SER A 24 15.71 2.62 2.39
CA SER A 24 14.97 3.86 2.24
C SER A 24 15.92 5.04 2.11
N ILE A 25 15.60 5.95 1.20
CA ILE A 25 16.31 7.21 0.98
C ILE A 25 15.48 8.32 1.64
N PRO A 26 15.92 8.90 2.77
CA PRO A 26 15.24 10.05 3.38
C PRO A 26 15.21 11.25 2.42
N MET A 27 14.11 12.00 2.41
CA MET A 27 13.96 13.19 1.58
C MET A 27 13.57 14.46 2.39
N PRO A 28 14.25 14.78 3.50
CA PRO A 28 13.88 15.93 4.34
C PRO A 28 13.93 17.27 3.58
N GLU A 29 14.76 17.38 2.55
CA GLU A 29 14.94 18.59 1.75
C GLU A 29 13.75 18.89 0.82
N LEU A 30 12.82 17.94 0.66
CA LEU A 30 11.56 18.21 -0.07
C LEU A 30 10.47 18.81 0.81
N ALA A 31 10.63 18.77 2.14
CA ALA A 31 9.65 19.31 3.09
C ALA A 31 9.75 20.83 3.26
N SER A 32 10.90 21.44 2.92
CA SER A 32 11.18 22.87 3.13
C SER A 32 12.02 23.48 1.99
N GLY A 33 12.08 24.81 1.89
CA GLY A 33 12.90 25.53 0.90
C GLY A 33 12.14 26.09 -0.30
N ASN A 34 12.87 26.76 -1.22
CA ASN A 34 12.33 27.34 -2.45
C ASN A 34 12.16 26.29 -3.57
N SER A 35 11.60 26.68 -4.73
CA SER A 35 11.39 25.78 -5.88
C SER A 35 12.68 25.13 -6.36
N ASP A 36 13.74 25.91 -6.41
CA ASP A 36 14.99 25.54 -7.08
C ASP A 36 15.77 24.55 -6.23
N LYS A 37 15.81 24.75 -4.91
CA LYS A 37 16.33 23.78 -3.95
C LYS A 37 15.61 22.44 -4.07
N ARG A 38 14.27 22.44 -4.09
CA ARG A 38 13.50 21.19 -4.26
C ARG A 38 13.72 20.51 -5.61
N GLU A 39 14.01 21.28 -6.66
CA GLU A 39 14.33 20.73 -7.97
C GLU A 39 15.72 20.10 -8.00
N TYR A 40 16.71 20.76 -7.40
CA TYR A 40 18.06 20.22 -7.20
C TYR A 40 18.05 18.88 -6.45
N PHE A 41 17.40 18.82 -5.29
CA PHE A 41 17.33 17.57 -4.51
C PHE A 41 16.55 16.47 -5.24
N ARG A 42 15.54 16.81 -6.04
CA ARG A 42 14.85 15.82 -6.88
C ARG A 42 15.79 15.17 -7.91
N TRP A 43 16.75 15.91 -8.45
CA TRP A 43 17.81 15.32 -9.29
C TRP A 43 18.74 14.43 -8.47
N GLN A 44 19.16 14.88 -7.29
CA GLN A 44 20.03 14.09 -6.39
C GLN A 44 19.40 12.74 -6.04
N TYR A 45 18.15 12.70 -5.58
CA TYR A 45 17.49 11.41 -5.26
C TYR A 45 17.28 10.53 -6.51
N ALA A 46 17.02 11.13 -7.67
CA ALA A 46 16.91 10.36 -8.91
C ALA A 46 18.25 9.72 -9.29
N HIS A 47 19.37 10.43 -9.13
CA HIS A 47 20.71 9.87 -9.31
C HIS A 47 20.99 8.75 -8.32
N GLU A 48 20.61 8.90 -7.05
CA GLU A 48 20.81 7.88 -6.02
C GLU A 48 20.07 6.57 -6.36
N ILE A 49 18.82 6.65 -6.80
CA ILE A 49 18.03 5.47 -7.22
C ILE A 49 18.66 4.77 -8.43
N VAL A 50 19.07 5.56 -9.44
CA VAL A 50 19.70 5.01 -10.65
C VAL A 50 21.06 4.40 -10.33
N LYS A 51 21.82 5.00 -9.41
CA LYS A 51 23.09 4.45 -8.90
C LYS A 51 22.86 3.10 -8.22
N ILE A 52 21.86 2.98 -7.33
CA ILE A 52 21.50 1.70 -6.69
C ILE A 52 21.16 0.65 -7.75
N ALA A 53 20.33 0.99 -8.73
CA ALA A 53 19.96 0.08 -9.81
C ALA A 53 21.18 -0.38 -10.64
N LYS A 54 22.11 0.54 -10.93
CA LYS A 54 23.36 0.26 -11.66
C LYS A 54 24.28 -0.66 -10.88
N GLU A 55 24.50 -0.39 -9.59
CA GLU A 55 25.32 -1.21 -8.69
C GLU A 55 24.75 -2.63 -8.56
N LYS A 56 23.43 -2.74 -8.46
CA LYS A 56 22.72 -4.02 -8.38
C LYS A 56 22.54 -4.73 -9.72
N ARG A 57 22.84 -4.06 -10.84
CA ARG A 57 22.63 -4.54 -12.22
C ARG A 57 21.19 -4.98 -12.47
N LYS A 58 20.22 -4.16 -12.05
CA LYS A 58 18.79 -4.47 -12.12
C LYS A 58 17.99 -3.35 -12.77
N ALA A 59 16.89 -3.74 -13.41
CA ALA A 59 15.86 -2.80 -13.86
C ALA A 59 15.19 -2.11 -12.67
N ILE A 60 14.63 -0.93 -12.92
CA ILE A 60 13.86 -0.17 -11.91
C ILE A 60 12.38 -0.41 -12.17
N VAL A 61 11.65 -0.86 -11.15
CA VAL A 61 10.19 -1.00 -11.22
C VAL A 61 9.54 0.14 -10.46
N ILE A 62 8.62 0.87 -11.11
CA ILE A 62 7.90 2.00 -10.52
C ILE A 62 6.39 1.84 -10.68
N GLU A 63 5.65 2.49 -9.80
CA GLU A 63 4.19 2.58 -9.92
C GLU A 63 3.79 3.44 -11.13
N LYS A 64 2.89 2.91 -11.96
CA LYS A 64 2.20 3.67 -13.00
C LYS A 64 1.27 4.68 -12.34
N LEU A 65 1.56 5.96 -12.53
CA LEU A 65 0.69 7.03 -12.06
C LEU A 65 -0.44 7.27 -13.06
N ASP A 66 -1.60 6.67 -12.81
CA ASP A 66 -2.83 7.08 -13.50
C ASP A 66 -3.27 8.45 -12.98
N ILE A 67 -3.12 9.45 -13.85
CA ILE A 67 -3.74 10.76 -13.66
C ILE A 67 -5.24 10.56 -13.86
N LYS A 68 -5.93 10.06 -12.84
CA LYS A 68 -7.33 10.45 -12.69
C LYS A 68 -7.27 11.94 -12.44
N ASN A 69 -7.54 12.74 -13.48
CA ASN A 69 -8.12 14.06 -13.31
C ASN A 69 -9.39 13.84 -12.50
N LYS A 70 -9.27 13.71 -11.18
CA LYS A 70 -10.39 13.90 -10.26
C LYS A 70 -10.68 15.39 -10.30
N GLY A 71 -11.28 15.80 -11.41
CA GLY A 71 -12.26 16.85 -11.39
C GLY A 71 -13.23 16.52 -10.25
N GLU A 72 -13.43 17.51 -9.40
CA GLU A 72 -14.72 17.81 -8.78
C GLU A 72 -15.24 16.99 -7.60
N LYS A 73 -14.74 15.80 -7.23
CA LYS A 73 -15.31 15.09 -6.05
C LYS A 73 -14.30 14.61 -5.02
N GLY A 74 -14.18 15.39 -3.93
CA GLY A 74 -13.67 14.95 -2.62
C GLY A 74 -12.93 16.03 -1.84
N ASP A 75 -13.64 16.71 -0.93
CA ASP A 75 -13.28 17.47 0.30
C ASP A 75 -12.02 18.37 0.35
N PHE A 76 -11.30 18.54 -0.75
CA PHE A 76 -10.17 19.47 -0.86
C PHE A 76 -10.39 20.44 -2.02
N SER A 77 -11.34 21.37 -1.84
CA SER A 77 -11.44 22.59 -2.65
C SER A 77 -10.44 23.64 -2.13
N GLY A 78 -9.88 24.47 -3.02
CA GLY A 78 -9.07 25.64 -2.63
C GLY A 78 -7.58 25.61 -3.00
N LYS A 79 -6.86 26.67 -2.57
CA LYS A 79 -5.43 26.93 -2.88
C LYS A 79 -4.50 25.81 -2.39
N LYS A 80 -4.79 25.18 -1.25
CA LYS A 80 -3.97 24.09 -0.66
C LYS A 80 -3.99 22.82 -1.51
N SER A 81 -5.17 22.45 -2.02
CA SER A 81 -5.35 21.33 -2.95
C SER A 81 -4.67 21.60 -4.29
N ARG A 82 -4.84 22.82 -4.84
CA ARG A 82 -4.09 23.27 -6.02
C ARG A 82 -2.58 23.24 -5.80
N ARG A 83 -2.07 23.68 -4.64
CA ARG A 83 -0.64 23.64 -4.30
C ARG A 83 -0.10 22.21 -4.19
N ILE A 84 -0.85 21.29 -3.59
CA ILE A 84 -0.51 19.85 -3.55
C ILE A 84 -0.49 19.23 -4.95
N ARG A 85 -1.47 19.58 -5.80
CA ARG A 85 -1.56 19.12 -7.20
C ARG A 85 -0.49 19.73 -8.10
N HIS A 86 -0.17 21.01 -7.92
CA HIS A 86 0.80 21.76 -8.73
C HIS A 86 2.25 21.47 -8.28
N ASN A 87 2.46 21.07 -7.03
CA ASN A 87 3.75 20.64 -6.49
C ASN A 87 3.95 19.12 -6.56
N PHE A 88 3.27 18.37 -7.43
CA PHE A 88 3.29 16.90 -7.45
C PHE A 88 4.74 16.37 -7.61
N SER A 89 5.41 16.24 -6.47
CA SER A 89 6.86 16.07 -6.35
C SER A 89 7.28 14.72 -6.91
N TYR A 90 6.42 13.74 -6.66
CA TYR A 90 6.60 12.36 -7.05
C TYR A 90 6.62 12.16 -8.58
N LYS A 91 5.74 12.80 -9.35
CA LYS A 91 5.74 12.73 -10.83
C LYS A 91 7.01 13.34 -11.41
N SER A 92 7.45 14.48 -10.85
CA SER A 92 8.69 15.14 -11.28
C SER A 92 9.90 14.24 -11.01
N LEU A 93 9.94 13.61 -9.84
CA LEU A 93 10.96 12.64 -9.46
C LEU A 93 10.95 11.40 -10.39
N LEU A 94 9.78 10.76 -10.59
CA LEU A 94 9.67 9.61 -11.51
C LEU A 94 10.09 9.96 -12.94
N LYS A 95 9.75 11.16 -13.43
CA LYS A 95 10.21 11.64 -14.74
C LYS A 95 11.73 11.72 -14.80
N LYS A 96 12.38 12.25 -13.75
CA LYS A 96 13.84 12.33 -13.66
C LYS A 96 14.49 10.95 -13.62
N ILE A 97 13.94 10.02 -12.82
CA ILE A 97 14.40 8.63 -12.77
C ILE A 97 14.35 8.01 -14.16
N LYS A 98 13.24 8.15 -14.90
CA LYS A 98 13.13 7.66 -16.27
C LYS A 98 14.18 8.25 -17.22
N ILE A 99 14.42 9.56 -17.13
CA ILE A 99 15.43 10.24 -17.97
C ILE A 99 16.83 9.72 -17.66
N LEU A 100 17.20 9.63 -16.37
CA LEU A 100 18.51 9.16 -15.94
C LEU A 100 18.72 7.68 -16.25
N ALA A 101 17.73 6.83 -15.95
CA ALA A 101 17.78 5.40 -16.25
C ALA A 101 17.98 5.16 -17.75
N LYS A 102 17.25 5.89 -18.62
CA LYS A 102 17.45 5.81 -20.07
C LYS A 102 18.87 6.22 -20.49
N LYS A 103 19.44 7.27 -19.89
CA LYS A 103 20.82 7.70 -20.17
C LYS A 103 21.86 6.66 -19.75
N GLU A 104 21.60 5.95 -18.65
CA GLU A 104 22.50 4.93 -18.08
C GLU A 104 22.23 3.51 -18.63
N GLY A 105 21.34 3.35 -19.61
CA GLY A 105 20.99 2.05 -20.18
C GLY A 105 20.21 1.12 -19.24
N ILE A 106 19.54 1.68 -18.23
CA ILE A 106 18.75 0.94 -17.24
C ILE A 106 17.28 0.95 -17.64
N GLU A 107 16.67 -0.24 -17.71
CA GLU A 107 15.25 -0.40 -18.00
C GLU A 107 14.38 0.11 -16.84
N VAL A 108 13.26 0.75 -17.18
CA VAL A 108 12.23 1.18 -16.22
C VAL A 108 10.89 0.54 -16.58
N ILE A 109 10.36 -0.28 -15.67
CA ILE A 109 9.09 -0.99 -15.83
C ILE A 109 8.02 -0.29 -15.00
N GLU A 110 6.89 0.04 -15.61
CA GLU A 110 5.75 0.62 -14.92
C GLU A 110 4.68 -0.43 -14.61
N VAL A 111 4.29 -0.55 -13.35
CA VAL A 111 3.29 -1.53 -12.90
C VAL A 111 2.08 -0.87 -12.27
N ASN A 112 0.93 -1.55 -12.26
CA ASN A 112 -0.27 -1.04 -11.62
C ASN A 112 -0.06 -0.84 -10.10
N PRO A 113 -0.29 0.35 -9.52
CA PRO A 113 -0.12 0.63 -8.08
C PRO A 113 -1.23 0.06 -7.19
N SER A 114 -2.27 -0.53 -7.78
CA SER A 114 -3.48 -0.90 -7.07
C SER A 114 -3.15 -1.86 -5.92
N TYR A 115 -3.48 -1.44 -4.70
CA TYR A 115 -3.39 -2.22 -3.46
C TYR A 115 -1.97 -2.61 -3.00
N THR A 116 -0.91 -2.08 -3.61
CA THR A 116 0.49 -2.35 -3.22
C THR A 116 0.72 -2.13 -1.73
N SER A 117 0.20 -1.01 -1.19
CA SER A 117 0.31 -0.70 0.24
C SER A 117 -0.48 -1.64 1.14
N ILE A 118 -1.65 -2.14 0.70
CA ILE A 118 -2.48 -3.03 1.53
C ILE A 118 -1.87 -4.43 1.56
N ILE A 119 -1.47 -4.94 0.40
CA ILE A 119 -0.83 -6.24 0.26
C ILE A 119 0.51 -6.25 1.00
N GLY A 120 1.34 -5.21 0.80
CA GLY A 120 2.61 -5.08 1.51
C GLY A 120 2.41 -5.07 3.02
N MET A 121 1.45 -4.29 3.52
CA MET A 121 1.11 -4.19 4.94
C MET A 121 0.66 -5.52 5.56
N LEU A 122 -0.23 -6.25 4.88
CA LEU A 122 -0.82 -7.47 5.44
C LEU A 122 0.09 -8.69 5.25
N LYS A 123 0.78 -8.80 4.11
CA LYS A 123 1.53 -10.00 3.77
C LYS A 123 3.01 -9.90 4.15
N TYR A 124 3.68 -8.83 3.72
CA TYR A 124 5.14 -8.81 3.72
C TYR A 124 5.75 -8.02 4.89
N ALA A 125 5.10 -6.94 5.34
CA ALA A 125 5.51 -6.22 6.55
C ALA A 125 5.62 -7.14 7.78
N PRO A 126 4.61 -7.97 8.13
CA PRO A 126 4.74 -8.91 9.24
C PRO A 126 5.72 -10.06 8.99
N GLN A 127 5.86 -10.51 7.73
CA GLN A 127 6.70 -11.65 7.38
C GLN A 127 8.19 -11.31 7.50
N TYR A 128 8.59 -10.14 6.98
CA TYR A 128 9.98 -9.69 6.92
C TYR A 128 10.34 -8.66 7.99
N MET A 129 9.38 -8.28 8.86
CA MET A 129 9.57 -7.23 9.87
C MET A 129 10.06 -5.90 9.28
N ILE A 130 9.49 -5.53 8.13
CA ILE A 130 9.80 -4.32 7.38
C ILE A 130 8.65 -3.31 7.48
N THR A 131 8.94 -2.05 7.20
CA THR A 131 7.91 -1.01 7.17
C THR A 131 6.91 -1.26 6.04
N LYS A 132 5.69 -0.73 6.17
CA LYS A 132 4.67 -0.83 5.11
C LYS A 132 5.15 -0.28 3.76
N ASP A 133 6.01 0.73 3.77
CA ASP A 133 6.45 1.43 2.57
C ASP A 133 7.51 0.59 1.83
N ILE A 134 8.41 -0.06 2.56
CA ILE A 134 9.33 -1.07 2.02
C ILE A 134 8.55 -2.29 1.52
N ALA A 135 7.56 -2.76 2.29
CA ALA A 135 6.72 -3.88 1.89
C ALA A 135 5.93 -3.58 0.60
N ALA A 136 5.47 -2.34 0.42
CA ALA A 136 4.84 -1.89 -0.81
C ALA A 136 5.85 -1.86 -1.98
N ALA A 137 7.07 -1.38 -1.76
CA ALA A 137 8.15 -1.44 -2.75
C ALA A 137 8.45 -2.89 -3.18
N TYR A 138 8.39 -3.83 -2.23
CA TYR A 138 8.57 -5.25 -2.52
C TYR A 138 7.43 -5.82 -3.39
N VAL A 139 6.17 -5.46 -3.14
CA VAL A 139 5.03 -5.81 -4.03
C VAL A 139 5.25 -5.25 -5.44
N ILE A 140 5.68 -3.99 -5.55
CA ILE A 140 5.96 -3.34 -6.84
C ILE A 140 7.05 -4.10 -7.60
N ALA A 141 8.16 -4.42 -6.94
CA ALA A 141 9.26 -5.17 -7.55
C ALA A 141 8.81 -6.56 -8.06
N ARG A 142 7.99 -7.27 -7.27
CA ARG A 142 7.42 -8.58 -7.68
C ARG A 142 6.50 -8.46 -8.89
N ARG A 143 5.67 -7.41 -8.97
CA ARG A 143 4.82 -7.15 -10.13
C ARG A 143 5.61 -6.85 -11.39
N GLY A 144 6.80 -6.24 -11.27
CA GLY A 144 7.71 -6.06 -12.39
C GLY A 144 8.16 -7.38 -13.02
N LEU A 145 8.13 -8.47 -12.25
CA LEU A 145 8.39 -9.84 -12.71
C LEU A 145 7.10 -10.58 -13.16
N GLY A 146 5.98 -9.87 -13.31
CA GLY A 146 4.69 -10.46 -13.68
C GLY A 146 4.06 -11.34 -12.58
N ARG A 147 4.48 -11.19 -11.32
CA ARG A 147 3.92 -11.97 -10.20
C ARG A 147 2.76 -11.24 -9.55
N GLU A 148 1.67 -11.98 -9.33
CA GLU A 148 0.51 -11.51 -8.57
C GLU A 148 0.47 -12.09 -7.15
N GLU A 149 0.01 -11.30 -6.18
CA GLU A 149 -0.07 -11.73 -4.79
C GLU A 149 -1.38 -12.45 -4.46
N LYS A 150 -1.25 -13.75 -4.20
CA LYS A 150 -2.32 -14.56 -3.58
C LYS A 150 -2.49 -14.22 -2.09
N ILE A 151 -3.73 -14.32 -1.61
CA ILE A 151 -4.09 -14.20 -0.20
C ILE A 151 -3.60 -15.46 0.53
N PRO A 152 -2.84 -15.33 1.62
CA PRO A 152 -2.41 -16.45 2.47
C PRO A 152 -3.58 -17.28 3.03
N ASP A 153 -3.42 -18.60 3.12
CA ASP A 153 -4.48 -19.53 3.56
C ASP A 153 -5.05 -19.20 4.93
N ASN A 154 -4.22 -18.75 5.87
CA ASN A 154 -4.69 -18.36 7.20
C ASN A 154 -5.57 -17.10 7.16
N TYR A 155 -5.35 -16.19 6.22
CA TYR A 155 -6.27 -15.06 6.00
C TYR A 155 -7.57 -15.51 5.34
N ILE A 156 -7.52 -16.52 4.47
CA ILE A 156 -8.74 -17.14 3.91
C ILE A 156 -9.57 -17.77 5.03
N LYS A 157 -8.95 -18.57 5.90
CA LYS A 157 -9.61 -19.15 7.08
C LYS A 157 -10.22 -18.09 7.99
N PHE A 158 -9.47 -17.02 8.26
CA PHE A 158 -9.96 -15.87 9.02
C PHE A 158 -11.18 -15.20 8.38
N LEU A 159 -11.14 -14.97 7.06
CA LEU A 159 -12.26 -14.38 6.32
C LEU A 159 -13.51 -15.25 6.38
N ASN A 160 -13.36 -16.58 6.27
CA ASN A 160 -14.48 -17.51 6.41
C ASN A 160 -15.09 -17.51 7.83
N ALA A 161 -14.30 -17.15 8.86
CA ALA A 161 -14.74 -17.06 10.25
C ALA A 161 -15.17 -15.64 10.67
N LEU A 162 -15.09 -14.67 9.75
CA LEU A 162 -15.45 -13.27 9.98
C LEU A 162 -16.95 -13.11 9.78
N THR A 163 -17.65 -12.70 10.84
CA THR A 163 -19.10 -12.46 10.81
C THR A 163 -19.40 -10.97 10.68
N ILE A 164 -20.61 -10.66 10.19
CA ILE A 164 -21.12 -9.28 10.15
C ILE A 164 -21.15 -8.67 11.55
N ASP A 165 -21.57 -9.44 12.57
CA ASP A 165 -21.61 -8.98 13.97
C ASP A 165 -20.25 -8.47 14.47
N LYS A 166 -19.16 -9.19 14.17
CA LYS A 166 -17.79 -8.75 14.52
C LYS A 166 -17.43 -7.41 13.86
N LEU A 167 -17.87 -7.19 12.62
CA LEU A 167 -17.66 -5.90 11.94
C LEU A 167 -18.53 -4.79 12.54
N GLU A 168 -19.74 -5.09 13.00
CA GLU A 168 -20.59 -4.15 13.72
C GLU A 168 -20.02 -3.77 15.09
N GLU A 169 -19.46 -4.73 15.83
CA GLU A 169 -18.73 -4.49 17.06
C GLU A 169 -17.52 -3.58 16.82
N LEU A 170 -16.74 -3.86 15.76
CA LEU A 170 -15.63 -3.01 15.35
C LEU A 170 -16.11 -1.58 15.01
N LYS A 171 -17.25 -1.46 14.34
CA LYS A 171 -17.89 -0.16 14.03
C LYS A 171 -18.22 0.61 15.31
N LYS A 172 -18.76 -0.05 16.33
CA LYS A 172 -19.04 0.55 17.66
C LYS A 172 -17.74 0.96 18.35
N HIS A 173 -16.72 0.10 18.34
CA HIS A 173 -15.40 0.39 18.91
C HIS A 173 -14.77 1.64 18.28
N VAL A 174 -14.73 1.73 16.94
CA VAL A 174 -14.20 2.89 16.21
C VAL A 174 -14.96 4.18 16.56
N LYS A 175 -16.29 4.13 16.72
CA LYS A 175 -17.08 5.30 17.14
C LYS A 175 -16.65 5.83 18.50
N LYS A 176 -16.33 4.93 19.44
CA LYS A 176 -15.92 5.25 20.81
C LYS A 176 -14.47 5.72 20.87
N THR A 177 -13.54 5.01 20.23
CA THR A 177 -12.10 5.22 20.38
C THR A 177 -11.56 6.38 19.56
N VAL A 178 -11.98 6.52 18.29
CA VAL A 178 -11.38 7.51 17.38
C VAL A 178 -11.88 8.91 17.69
N ARG A 179 -10.99 9.83 18.10
CA ARG A 179 -11.39 11.24 18.35
C ARG A 179 -11.51 12.06 17.07
N ASN A 180 -10.62 11.83 16.10
CA ASN A 180 -10.58 12.60 14.86
C ASN A 180 -11.82 12.33 13.98
N LYS A 181 -12.63 13.38 13.73
CA LYS A 181 -13.90 13.29 12.98
C LYS A 181 -13.72 12.79 11.54
N GLN A 182 -12.67 13.23 10.84
CA GLN A 182 -12.41 12.82 9.45
C GLN A 182 -11.96 11.36 9.38
N LEU A 183 -11.07 10.96 10.28
CA LEU A 183 -10.57 9.59 10.36
C LEU A 183 -11.70 8.63 10.75
N LYS A 184 -12.54 9.00 11.72
CA LYS A 184 -13.74 8.24 12.11
C LYS A 184 -14.66 8.01 10.91
N LYS A 185 -15.01 9.08 10.18
CA LYS A 185 -15.85 8.97 8.97
C LYS A 185 -15.25 8.02 7.94
N LYS A 186 -13.92 8.06 7.75
CA LYS A 186 -13.20 7.17 6.85
C LYS A 186 -13.31 5.71 7.27
N HIS A 187 -13.00 5.38 8.53
CA HIS A 187 -13.10 4.00 9.02
C HIS A 187 -14.53 3.47 8.94
N LEU A 188 -15.53 4.27 9.31
CA LEU A 188 -16.94 3.86 9.21
C LEU A 188 -17.34 3.54 7.76
N LYS A 189 -16.85 4.31 6.78
CA LYS A 189 -17.08 4.02 5.37
C LYS A 189 -16.38 2.72 4.92
N GLU A 190 -15.15 2.49 5.35
CA GLU A 190 -14.41 1.25 5.04
C GLU A 190 -15.10 0.02 5.66
N ILE A 191 -15.58 0.13 6.91
CA ILE A 191 -16.31 -0.95 7.60
C ILE A 191 -17.65 -1.23 6.93
N ASN A 192 -18.45 -0.21 6.62
CA ASN A 192 -19.71 -0.40 5.92
C ASN A 192 -19.52 -1.09 4.57
N LYS A 193 -18.49 -0.69 3.81
CA LYS A 193 -18.17 -1.35 2.54
C LYS A 193 -17.79 -2.83 2.73
N ALA A 194 -17.07 -3.14 3.81
CA ALA A 194 -16.73 -4.53 4.14
C ALA A 194 -17.98 -5.35 4.51
N ILE A 195 -18.93 -4.77 5.26
CA ILE A 195 -20.21 -5.41 5.60
C ILE A 195 -21.04 -5.65 4.33
N GLU A 196 -21.22 -4.63 3.49
CA GLU A 196 -21.94 -4.73 2.21
C GLU A 196 -21.35 -5.85 1.33
N PHE A 197 -20.02 -5.94 1.29
CA PHE A 197 -19.32 -6.99 0.56
C PHE A 197 -19.60 -8.39 1.15
N LEU A 198 -19.51 -8.58 2.47
CA LEU A 198 -19.84 -9.87 3.09
C LEU A 198 -21.30 -10.28 2.89
N GLN A 199 -22.24 -9.33 3.02
CA GLN A 199 -23.67 -9.58 2.76
C GLN A 199 -23.91 -10.02 1.31
N SER A 200 -23.21 -9.41 0.35
CA SER A 200 -23.30 -9.80 -1.06
C SER A 200 -22.78 -11.23 -1.31
N LEU A 201 -21.84 -11.71 -0.49
CA LEU A 201 -21.32 -13.08 -0.57
C LEU A 201 -22.28 -14.10 0.06
N GLU A 202 -22.96 -13.76 1.17
CA GLU A 202 -23.94 -14.64 1.82
C GLU A 202 -25.18 -14.89 0.96
N SER A 203 -25.47 -13.97 0.03
CA SER A 203 -26.61 -14.07 -0.91
C SER A 203 -26.40 -15.09 -2.03
N GLU A 204 -25.19 -15.62 -2.22
CA GLU A 204 -24.86 -16.68 -3.17
C GLU A 204 -24.62 -18.02 -2.43
N PRO A 205 -25.55 -19.00 -2.50
CA PRO A 205 -25.43 -20.23 -1.72
C PRO A 205 -24.27 -21.10 -2.22
N GLY A 206 -23.32 -21.41 -1.32
CA GLY A 206 -22.43 -22.57 -1.44
C GLY A 206 -20.96 -22.37 -1.81
N ARG A 207 -20.23 -21.37 -1.26
CA ARG A 207 -18.76 -21.31 -1.47
C ARG A 207 -17.91 -21.02 -0.24
N VAL A 208 -17.02 -21.97 0.02
CA VAL A 208 -15.73 -21.78 0.70
C VAL A 208 -14.88 -20.85 -0.15
N LEU A 209 -14.29 -19.80 0.43
CA LEU A 209 -13.25 -19.00 -0.22
C LEU A 209 -12.11 -19.94 -0.67
N LYS A 210 -12.03 -20.25 -1.96
CA LYS A 210 -10.87 -20.95 -2.54
C LYS A 210 -9.78 -19.93 -2.85
N PRO A 211 -8.50 -20.33 -2.95
CA PRO A 211 -7.46 -19.46 -3.51
C PRO A 211 -7.93 -18.95 -4.88
N LEU A 212 -8.24 -17.66 -4.95
CA LEU A 212 -9.02 -17.07 -6.04
C LEU A 212 -8.16 -16.97 -7.31
N ASP A 213 -8.21 -18.00 -8.14
CA ASP A 213 -7.88 -17.88 -9.56
C ASP A 213 -9.23 -17.73 -10.32
N GLY A 214 -9.54 -16.51 -10.79
CA GLY A 214 -10.54 -16.30 -11.86
C GLY A 214 -12.04 -16.23 -11.53
N THR A 215 -12.47 -15.77 -10.35
CA THR A 215 -13.91 -15.49 -10.07
C THR A 215 -14.31 -14.01 -10.22
N SER A 216 -15.62 -13.75 -10.37
CA SER A 216 -16.27 -12.44 -10.57
C SER A 216 -15.95 -11.37 -9.51
N PHE A 217 -15.50 -11.78 -8.32
CA PHE A 217 -15.05 -10.88 -7.26
C PHE A 217 -13.55 -10.66 -7.34
N SER A 218 -13.13 -9.39 -7.33
CA SER A 218 -11.72 -9.05 -7.39
C SER A 218 -11.02 -9.43 -6.08
N ALA A 219 -9.86 -10.08 -6.13
CA ALA A 219 -9.03 -10.37 -4.94
C ALA A 219 -8.77 -9.13 -4.07
N HIS A 220 -8.88 -7.94 -4.67
CA HIS A 220 -8.77 -6.66 -4.03
C HIS A 220 -9.82 -6.36 -2.96
N ASP A 221 -11.06 -6.80 -3.13
CA ASP A 221 -12.11 -6.54 -2.14
C ASP A 221 -11.85 -7.34 -0.86
N PHE A 222 -11.36 -8.58 -0.98
CA PHE A 222 -10.90 -9.36 0.17
C PHE A 222 -9.71 -8.72 0.89
N TRP A 223 -8.73 -8.17 0.17
CA TRP A 223 -7.63 -7.41 0.78
C TRP A 223 -8.15 -6.17 1.55
N GLN A 224 -9.20 -5.51 1.08
CA GLN A 224 -9.83 -4.40 1.81
C GLN A 224 -10.53 -4.87 3.08
N VAL A 225 -11.30 -5.95 3.01
CA VAL A 225 -11.98 -6.54 4.18
C VAL A 225 -10.94 -6.96 5.23
N LEU A 226 -9.88 -7.65 4.81
CA LEU A 226 -8.76 -8.01 5.69
C LEU A 226 -8.14 -6.80 6.36
N LYS A 227 -7.84 -5.74 5.60
CA LYS A 227 -7.31 -4.50 6.18
C LYS A 227 -8.23 -3.95 7.26
N VAL A 228 -9.54 -3.91 7.00
CA VAL A 228 -10.51 -3.41 7.99
C VAL A 228 -10.51 -4.30 9.23
N ALA A 229 -10.71 -5.60 9.05
CA ALA A 229 -10.89 -6.55 10.13
C ALA A 229 -9.62 -6.78 10.97
N VAL A 230 -8.44 -6.60 10.39
CA VAL A 230 -7.16 -6.97 11.03
C VAL A 230 -6.35 -5.74 11.46
N VAL A 231 -6.36 -4.64 10.69
CA VAL A 231 -5.54 -3.47 11.00
C VAL A 231 -6.27 -2.43 11.84
N THR A 232 -7.57 -2.23 11.61
CA THR A 232 -8.35 -1.22 12.33
C THR A 232 -8.47 -1.52 13.83
N PRO A 233 -8.64 -2.79 14.28
CA PRO A 233 -8.64 -3.10 15.71
C PRO A 233 -7.29 -2.83 16.40
N LEU A 234 -6.16 -3.03 15.71
CA LEU A 234 -4.83 -2.84 16.30
C LEU A 234 -4.53 -1.39 16.65
N SER A 235 -4.90 -0.47 15.77
CA SER A 235 -4.73 0.95 16.03
C SER A 235 -5.72 1.78 15.21
N PRO A 236 -6.89 2.11 15.81
CA PRO A 236 -7.94 2.83 15.09
C PRO A 236 -7.62 4.32 14.89
N GLU A 237 -6.64 4.88 15.62
CA GLU A 237 -6.24 6.28 15.48
C GLU A 237 -5.10 6.51 14.49
N LYS A 238 -4.23 5.51 14.28
CA LYS A 238 -3.07 5.62 13.38
C LYS A 238 -2.79 4.26 12.76
N VAL A 239 -2.42 4.24 11.48
CA VAL A 239 -1.92 3.00 10.87
C VAL A 239 -0.64 2.59 11.60
N PRO A 240 -0.54 1.36 12.14
CA PRO A 240 0.67 0.89 12.80
C PRO A 240 1.90 1.05 11.90
N ARG A 241 3.06 1.34 12.49
CA ARG A 241 4.34 1.25 11.78
C ARG A 241 4.89 -0.17 11.82
N ASP A 242 4.65 -0.87 12.92
CA ASP A 242 4.98 -2.27 13.11
C ASP A 242 3.72 -3.13 12.91
N PHE A 243 3.86 -4.18 12.11
CA PHE A 243 2.82 -5.16 11.81
C PHE A 243 3.16 -6.54 12.40
N SER A 244 4.16 -6.66 13.27
CA SER A 244 4.55 -7.90 13.95
C SER A 244 3.38 -8.64 14.62
N ALA A 245 2.39 -7.91 15.13
CA ALA A 245 1.15 -8.47 15.68
C ALA A 245 0.40 -9.38 14.68
N LEU A 246 0.54 -9.13 13.38
CA LEU A 246 -0.10 -9.92 12.33
C LEU A 246 0.63 -11.23 12.05
N LYS A 247 1.86 -11.41 12.54
CA LYS A 247 2.65 -12.62 12.30
C LYS A 247 1.98 -13.86 12.88
N LYS A 248 1.37 -13.75 14.07
CA LYS A 248 0.59 -14.84 14.69
C LYS A 248 -0.58 -15.26 13.79
N LEU A 249 -1.35 -14.31 13.29
CA LEU A 249 -2.46 -14.59 12.39
C LEU A 249 -1.97 -15.15 11.04
N LEU A 250 -0.98 -14.52 10.44
CA LEU A 250 -0.45 -14.87 9.12
C LEU A 250 0.19 -16.27 9.10
N ILE A 251 1.02 -16.59 10.09
CA ILE A 251 1.82 -17.83 10.13
C ILE A 251 1.08 -18.93 10.91
N GLN A 252 0.54 -18.63 12.08
CA GLN A 252 -0.03 -19.63 12.99
C GLN A 252 -1.56 -19.76 12.84
N GLY A 253 -2.21 -18.87 12.09
CA GLY A 253 -3.67 -18.87 11.95
C GLY A 253 -4.40 -18.58 13.27
N LYS A 254 -3.75 -17.94 14.23
CA LYS A 254 -4.39 -17.58 15.52
C LYS A 254 -5.05 -16.21 15.40
N TRP A 255 -6.37 -16.17 15.58
CA TRP A 255 -7.18 -14.96 15.73
C TRP A 255 -8.07 -15.08 16.97
N GLY A 256 -8.04 -14.08 17.86
CA GLY A 256 -8.70 -14.18 19.17
C GLY A 256 -7.78 -14.83 20.21
N ASP A 257 -7.55 -14.08 21.29
CA ASP A 257 -6.70 -14.31 22.46
C ASP A 257 -5.15 -14.33 22.29
N PRO A 258 -4.40 -13.68 23.21
CA PRO A 258 -2.93 -13.61 23.23
C PRO A 258 -2.19 -14.95 23.22
#